data_AF-I1CG83-F1
#
_entry.id   AF-I1CG83-F1
#
_cell.length_a   1.000
_cell.length_b   1.000
_cell.length_c   1.000
_cell.angle_alpha   90.00
_cell.angle_beta   90.00
_cell.angle_gamma   90.00
#
_symmetry.space_group_name_H-M   'P 1'
#
loop_
_entity.id
_entity.type
_entity.pdbx_description
1 polymer ?
#
loop_
_entity_poly.entity_id
_entity_poly.type
_entity_poly.pdbx_seq_one_letter_code
_entity_poly.pdbx_strand_id
1 'polypeptide(L)'
;MEYYNMDWSTAYFQHDGDPKHRSKSAVQWLQANGVNYIDDWPAQSPDLNPIEHLWHHLKLKLSLYDKKAKGVHELWERVEKE
;
A
#
# COMPACT_ATOMS: atom_id res chain seq x y z
N MET A 1 3.78 14.41 -5.45
CA MET A 1 4.38 13.59 -6.51
C MET A 1 5.60 14.23 -7.17
N GLU A 2 6.03 15.46 -6.82
CA GLU A 2 7.30 16.03 -7.33
C GLU A 2 8.49 15.09 -7.12
N TYR A 3 8.54 14.42 -5.97
CA TYR A 3 9.56 13.39 -5.68
C TYR A 3 9.59 12.26 -6.72
N TYR A 4 8.45 11.88 -7.28
CA TYR A 4 8.31 10.83 -8.29
C TYR A 4 8.19 11.38 -9.72
N ASN A 5 8.25 12.70 -9.91
CA ASN A 5 8.03 13.38 -11.17
C ASN A 5 6.71 12.98 -11.88
N MET A 6 5.64 12.78 -11.11
CA MET A 6 4.31 12.40 -11.63
C MET A 6 3.29 13.52 -11.42
N ASP A 7 2.36 13.63 -12.37
CA ASP A 7 1.20 14.51 -12.27
C ASP A 7 0.04 13.78 -11.56
N TRP A 8 -0.42 14.32 -10.43
CA TRP A 8 -1.57 13.81 -9.68
C TRP A 8 -2.86 13.81 -10.50
N SER A 9 -2.98 14.67 -11.52
CA SER A 9 -4.12 14.66 -12.44
C SER A 9 -4.20 13.38 -13.29
N THR A 10 -3.08 12.67 -13.42
CA THR A 10 -2.93 11.47 -14.26
C THR A 10 -2.85 10.16 -13.48
N ALA A 11 -2.80 10.22 -12.14
CA ALA A 11 -2.66 9.07 -11.27
C ALA A 11 -3.92 8.86 -10.44
N TYR A 12 -4.33 7.60 -10.26
CA TYR A 12 -5.41 7.22 -9.36
C TYR A 12 -4.85 6.51 -8.12
N PHE A 13 -5.21 7.01 -6.96
CA PHE A 13 -4.94 6.36 -5.68
C PHE A 13 -5.89 5.17 -5.50
N GLN A 14 -5.31 3.98 -5.32
CA GLN A 14 -6.05 2.76 -5.08
C GLN A 14 -5.93 2.39 -3.59
N HIS A 15 -7.06 2.09 -2.97
CA HIS A 15 -7.16 1.58 -1.61
C HIS A 15 -8.32 0.59 -1.52
N ASP A 16 -8.27 -0.32 -0.55
CA ASP A 16 -9.35 -1.28 -0.34
C ASP A 16 -10.56 -0.65 0.35
N GLY A 17 -11.62 -1.46 0.49
CA GLY A 17 -12.88 -1.02 1.10
C GLY A 17 -12.93 -1.01 2.63
N ASP A 18 -11.81 -1.12 3.37
CA ASP A 18 -11.84 -1.09 4.85
C ASP A 18 -12.55 0.19 5.34
N PRO A 19 -13.41 0.11 6.38
CA PRO A 19 -14.15 1.27 6.89
C PRO A 19 -13.29 2.49 7.22
N LYS A 20 -12.02 2.32 7.60
CA LYS A 20 -11.10 3.44 7.88
C LYS A 20 -10.77 4.21 6.60
N HIS A 21 -10.57 3.51 5.50
CA HIS A 21 -10.27 4.06 4.18
C HIS A 21 -11.47 4.75 3.54
N ARG A 22 -12.69 4.31 3.86
CA ARG A 22 -13.95 4.93 3.41
C ARG A 22 -14.57 5.92 4.40
N SER A 23 -13.87 6.19 5.50
CA SER A 23 -14.35 7.13 6.52
C SER A 23 -14.52 8.54 5.92
N LYS A 24 -15.46 9.32 6.46
CA LYS A 24 -15.70 10.70 6.00
C LYS A 24 -14.42 11.54 6.06
N SER A 25 -13.63 11.39 7.11
CA SER A 25 -12.37 12.10 7.29
C SER A 25 -11.34 11.72 6.23
N ALA A 26 -11.21 10.44 5.88
CA ALA A 26 -10.28 9.98 4.84
C ALA A 26 -10.68 10.53 3.46
N VAL A 27 -11.96 10.41 3.09
CA VAL A 27 -12.48 10.90 1.81
C VAL A 27 -12.34 12.42 1.70
N GLN A 28 -12.68 13.17 2.75
CA GLN A 28 -12.52 14.63 2.78
C GLN A 28 -11.07 15.05 2.59
N TRP A 29 -10.12 14.32 3.20
CA TRP A 29 -8.69 14.60 3.00
C TRP A 29 -8.26 14.36 1.56
N LEU A 30 -8.67 13.25 0.94
CA LEU A 30 -8.35 12.94 -0.47
C LEU A 30 -8.87 14.05 -1.40
N GLN A 31 -10.12 14.46 -1.21
CA GLN A 31 -10.74 15.53 -1.99
C GLN A 31 -10.06 16.89 -1.78
N ALA A 32 -9.77 17.26 -0.52
CA ALA A 32 -9.11 18.52 -0.20
C ALA A 32 -7.68 18.63 -0.77
N ASN A 33 -7.02 17.49 -1.01
CA ASN A 33 -5.69 17.42 -1.62
C ASN A 33 -5.72 17.17 -3.14
N GLY A 34 -6.91 17.16 -3.76
CA GLY A 34 -7.05 16.94 -5.21
C GLY A 34 -6.56 15.56 -5.67
N VAL A 35 -6.61 14.56 -4.79
CA VAL A 35 -6.18 13.20 -5.10
C VAL A 35 -7.32 12.48 -5.81
N ASN A 36 -7.13 12.08 -7.06
CA ASN A 36 -8.02 11.14 -7.72
C ASN A 36 -7.88 9.78 -7.04
N TYR A 37 -8.99 9.11 -6.73
CA TYR A 37 -8.97 7.78 -6.10
C TYR A 37 -10.09 6.90 -6.65
N ILE A 38 -9.93 5.58 -6.50
CA ILE A 38 -10.94 4.59 -6.89
C ILE A 38 -11.93 4.41 -5.74
N ASP A 39 -13.18 4.83 -5.92
CA ASP A 39 -14.19 4.89 -4.87
C ASP A 39 -15.13 3.67 -4.81
N ASP A 40 -15.13 2.85 -5.87
CA ASP A 40 -15.99 1.69 -6.10
C ASP A 40 -15.26 0.34 -5.97
N TRP A 41 -14.17 0.29 -5.19
CA TRP A 41 -13.38 -0.93 -5.01
C TRP A 41 -14.24 -2.12 -4.51
N PRO A 42 -14.21 -3.28 -5.21
CA PRO A 42 -15.02 -4.43 -4.84
C PRO A 42 -14.56 -5.03 -3.51
N ALA A 43 -15.54 -5.42 -2.68
CA ALA A 43 -15.27 -6.07 -1.41
C ALA A 43 -14.62 -7.44 -1.62
N GLN A 44 -13.69 -7.82 -0.74
CA GLN A 44 -13.03 -9.12 -0.76
C GLN A 44 -12.28 -9.45 -2.07
N SER A 45 -11.71 -8.43 -2.72
CA SER A 45 -10.90 -8.60 -3.94
C SER A 45 -9.41 -8.31 -3.69
N PRO A 46 -8.71 -9.15 -2.90
CA PRO A 46 -7.26 -9.00 -2.69
C PRO A 46 -6.47 -9.29 -3.97
N ASP A 47 -7.01 -10.12 -4.86
CA ASP A 47 -6.45 -10.46 -6.17
C ASP A 47 -6.33 -9.25 -7.10
N LEU A 48 -7.22 -8.27 -6.94
CA LEU A 48 -7.14 -7.02 -7.71
C LEU A 48 -6.14 -6.03 -7.11
N ASN A 49 -5.70 -6.22 -5.86
CA ASN A 49 -4.84 -5.27 -5.17
C ASN A 49 -3.34 -5.54 -5.45
N PRO A 50 -2.64 -4.70 -6.23
CA PRO A 50 -1.25 -4.95 -6.60
C PRO A 50 -0.30 -5.02 -5.40
N ILE A 51 -0.64 -4.38 -4.27
CA ILE A 51 0.19 -4.44 -3.07
C ILE A 51 0.29 -5.86 -2.50
N GLU A 52 -0.71 -6.71 -2.70
CA GLU A 52 -0.69 -8.11 -2.24
C GLU A 52 0.39 -8.91 -2.96
N HIS A 53 0.62 -8.64 -4.25
CA HIS A 53 1.72 -9.24 -5.00
C HIS A 53 3.08 -8.78 -4.47
N LEU A 54 3.23 -7.50 -4.12
CA LEU A 54 4.44 -6.97 -3.50
C LEU A 54 4.68 -7.60 -2.13
N TRP A 55 3.64 -7.73 -1.29
CA TRP A 55 3.75 -8.39 0.01
C TRP A 55 4.15 -9.86 -0.12
N HIS A 56 3.60 -10.57 -1.11
CA HIS A 56 4.00 -11.94 -1.40
C HIS A 56 5.48 -12.01 -1.77
N HIS A 57 5.93 -11.16 -2.70
CA HIS A 57 7.33 -11.11 -3.11
C HIS A 57 8.27 -10.80 -1.93
N LEU A 58 7.95 -9.79 -1.11
CA LEU A 58 8.72 -9.43 0.06
C LEU A 58 8.81 -10.60 1.07
N LYS A 59 7.70 -11.30 1.34
CA LYS A 59 7.70 -12.46 2.22
C LYS A 59 8.57 -13.59 1.68
N LEU A 60 8.58 -13.82 0.36
CA LEU A 60 9.47 -14.80 -0.26
C LEU A 60 10.95 -14.41 -0.04
N LYS A 61 11.31 -13.14 -0.26
CA LYS A 61 12.66 -12.65 -0.01
C LYS A 61 13.09 -12.83 1.45
N LEU A 62 12.23 -12.42 2.39
CA LEU A 62 12.47 -12.60 3.83
C LEU A 62 12.58 -14.09 4.23
N SER A 63 11.93 -15.00 3.49
CA SER A 63 12.01 -16.44 3.74
C SER A 63 13.37 -17.06 3.37
N LEU A 64 14.17 -16.37 2.55
CA LEU A 64 15.51 -16.83 2.15
C LEU A 64 16.58 -16.59 3.23
N TYR A 65 16.27 -15.84 4.29
CA TYR A 65 17.18 -15.67 5.41
C TYR A 65 17.27 -16.97 6.22
N ASP A 66 18.50 -17.35 6.61
CA ASP A 66 18.76 -18.58 7.39
C ASP A 66 17.92 -18.71 8.67
N LYS A 67 17.58 -17.57 9.28
CA LYS A 67 16.78 -17.50 10.50
C LYS A 67 15.71 -16.43 10.35
N LYS A 68 14.53 -16.67 10.94
CA LYS A 68 13.50 -15.64 11.09
C LYS A 68 14.02 -14.46 11.93
N ALA A 69 13.53 -13.26 11.65
CA ALA A 69 13.80 -12.09 12.48
C ALA A 69 13.32 -12.33 13.91
N LYS A 70 14.10 -11.90 14.90
CA LYS A 70 13.83 -12.11 16.33
C LYS A 70 12.98 -11.01 16.95
N GLY A 71 12.74 -9.92 16.23
CA GLY A 71 11.97 -8.78 16.70
C GLY A 71 11.73 -7.74 15.61
N VAL A 72 10.98 -6.70 15.96
CA VAL A 72 10.55 -5.66 15.00
C VAL A 72 11.71 -4.89 14.38
N HIS A 73 12.78 -4.61 15.15
CA HIS A 73 13.95 -3.88 14.63
C HIS A 73 14.69 -4.68 13.57
N GLU A 74 14.96 -5.96 13.83
CA GLU A 74 15.61 -6.83 12.84
C GLU A 74 14.72 -7.07 11.62
N LEU A 75 13.38 -7.17 11.81
CA LEU A 75 12.46 -7.27 10.68
C LEU A 75 12.50 -6.01 9.81
N TRP A 76 12.50 -4.83 10.44
CA TRP A 76 12.61 -3.54 9.75
C TRP A 76 13.89 -3.44 8.92
N GLU A 77 15.05 -3.75 9.53
CA GLU A 77 16.35 -3.75 8.84
C GLU A 77 16.41 -4.69 7.63
N ARG A 78 15.67 -5.80 7.67
CA ARG A 78 15.61 -6.75 6.54
C ARG A 78 14.68 -6.23 5.45
N VAL A 79 13.51 -5.70 5.81
CA VAL A 79 12.56 -5.13 4.85
C VAL A 79 13.16 -3.93 4.10
N GLU A 80 13.93 -3.08 4.77
CA GLU A 80 14.60 -1.93 4.13
C GLU A 80 15.69 -2.32 3.11
N LYS A 81 16.18 -3.56 3.15
CA LYS A 81 17.24 -4.05 2.25
C LYS A 81 16.72 -4.73 0.99
N GLU A 82 15.43 -5.07 0.95
CA GLU A 82 14.77 -5.64 -0.23
C GLU A 82 14.32 -4.53 -1.19
#